data_AF-A0A9X3EPB8-F1
#
_entry.id   AF-A0A9X3EPB8-F1
#
_cell.length_a   1.000
_cell.length_b   1.000
_cell.length_c   1.000
_cell.angle_alpha   90.00
_cell.angle_beta   90.00
_cell.angle_gamma   90.00
#
_symmetry.space_group_name_H-M   'P 1'
#
loop_
_entity.id
_entity.type
_entity.pdbx_description
1 polymer ?
#
loop_
_entity_poly.entity_id
_entity_poly.type
_entity_poly.pdbx_seq_one_letter_code
_entity_poly.pdbx_strand_id
1 'polypeptide(L)'
;MTRATLLLTSLALFACSTGDEPGDSGSNSGVTTATAGTDPSTTADSTTTTGTSTGATPTTSDGTTTGDSTSTSTTTTGSTTDEPTGTTGPICDPGQANCVCDGDACADDLECVDGICVPAVACDGDLGEPDDTEANAQDLGEITDDDDITVMAEGVLSGAGDVDWYTYHALDTFGHVAEPTVKVTSSATVRVCQFIECDQGGAVGTEITCPEGTQTALSGALRPGCCGGATFTVSDFNCSGSSDDLQVYVRIDKPTQDECVEYSLVSHN
;
A
#
# COMPACT_ATOMS: atom_id res chain seq x y z
N MET A 1 22.97 39.95 -29.97
CA MET A 1 24.45 39.97 -29.91
C MET A 1 24.83 39.98 -28.44
N THR A 2 25.46 38.91 -27.92
CA THR A 2 26.67 38.90 -27.06
C THR A 2 26.83 37.51 -26.44
N ARG A 3 27.75 36.75 -27.03
CA ARG A 3 28.70 35.75 -26.49
C ARG A 3 28.21 34.57 -25.63
N ALA A 4 28.28 33.41 -26.29
CA ALA A 4 28.58 32.11 -25.72
C ALA A 4 29.89 32.10 -24.90
N THR A 5 29.92 31.32 -23.82
CA THR A 5 31.16 30.77 -23.26
C THR A 5 30.90 29.29 -22.94
N LEU A 6 31.49 28.45 -23.77
CA LEU A 6 31.59 27.00 -23.65
C LEU A 6 32.70 26.72 -22.62
N LEU A 7 32.42 26.01 -21.53
CA LEU A 7 33.47 25.42 -20.70
C LEU A 7 33.50 23.91 -20.93
N LEU A 8 34.59 23.51 -21.56
CA LEU A 8 35.07 22.15 -21.77
C LEU A 8 35.85 21.71 -20.51
N THR A 9 36.23 20.42 -20.47
CA THR A 9 37.26 19.78 -19.61
C THR A 9 36.83 19.46 -18.16
N SER A 10 37.00 18.25 -17.61
CA SER A 10 38.02 17.23 -17.86
C SER A 10 37.56 15.81 -17.52
N LEU A 11 37.96 14.88 -18.39
CA LEU A 11 37.93 13.43 -18.21
C LEU A 11 39.15 13.00 -17.37
N ALA A 12 38.95 12.22 -16.31
CA ALA A 12 40.05 11.53 -15.62
C ALA A 12 39.66 10.06 -15.40
N LEU A 13 40.19 9.19 -16.27
CA LEU A 13 40.26 7.75 -16.03
C LEU A 13 41.33 7.49 -14.96
N PHE A 14 40.98 6.76 -13.90
CA PHE A 14 41.94 5.98 -13.13
C PHE A 14 41.67 4.49 -13.36
N ALA A 15 42.66 3.84 -13.95
CA ALA A 15 42.76 2.40 -14.10
C ALA A 15 44.03 1.91 -13.39
N CYS A 16 44.00 0.62 -13.05
CA CYS A 16 45.07 -0.27 -12.57
C CYS A 16 45.27 -0.36 -11.04
N SER A 17 44.98 -1.55 -10.48
CA SER A 17 46.05 -2.48 -10.08
C SER A 17 45.47 -3.83 -9.62
N THR A 18 45.58 -4.85 -10.47
CA THR A 18 45.50 -6.27 -10.10
C THR A 18 46.81 -6.69 -9.43
N GLY A 19 46.73 -7.22 -8.21
CA GLY A 19 47.84 -7.86 -7.52
C GLY A 19 47.42 -9.23 -6.99
N ASP A 20 47.74 -10.27 -7.76
CA ASP A 20 47.93 -11.64 -7.25
C ASP A 20 49.22 -11.67 -6.41
N GLU A 21 49.21 -12.34 -5.26
CA GLU A 21 50.16 -13.44 -5.00
C GLU A 21 49.73 -14.31 -3.79
N PRO A 22 50.01 -15.63 -3.83
CA PRO A 22 49.54 -16.62 -2.86
C PRO A 22 50.55 -16.88 -1.73
N GLY A 23 50.04 -17.21 -0.54
CA GLY A 23 50.84 -17.55 0.64
C GLY A 23 50.31 -18.78 1.36
N ASP A 24 50.92 -19.91 1.01
CA ASP A 24 50.82 -21.27 1.59
C ASP A 24 51.35 -21.37 3.04
N SER A 25 51.03 -22.50 3.69
CA SER A 25 51.51 -23.06 4.98
C SER A 25 50.52 -22.87 6.15
N GLY A 26 49.90 -23.88 6.76
CA GLY A 26 50.15 -25.32 6.74
C GLY A 26 50.05 -25.86 8.18
N SER A 27 49.42 -27.03 8.33
CA SER A 27 49.51 -28.00 9.45
C SER A 27 48.91 -27.62 10.83
N ASN A 28 48.26 -28.51 11.59
CA ASN A 28 48.03 -29.95 11.47
C ASN A 28 46.97 -30.40 12.50
N SER A 29 46.32 -31.53 12.17
CA SER A 29 45.94 -32.65 13.07
C SER A 29 45.11 -32.36 14.34
N GLY A 30 43.97 -33.00 14.62
CA GLY A 30 43.36 -34.19 14.04
C GLY A 30 42.38 -34.81 15.05
N VAL A 31 42.02 -36.07 14.76
CA VAL A 31 41.25 -37.02 15.56
C VAL A 31 39.75 -37.13 15.25
N THR A 32 39.51 -38.09 14.36
CA THR A 32 38.32 -38.92 14.16
C THR A 32 37.86 -39.63 15.43
N THR A 33 36.54 -39.78 15.63
CA THR A 33 35.93 -41.07 16.02
C THR A 33 34.46 -41.10 15.53
N ALA A 34 34.18 -42.03 14.64
CA ALA A 34 32.83 -42.46 14.27
C ALA A 34 32.44 -43.67 15.13
N THR A 35 31.20 -43.79 15.58
CA THR A 35 30.39 -45.00 15.38
C THR A 35 28.90 -44.76 15.66
N ALA A 36 28.11 -45.52 14.92
CA ALA A 36 26.66 -45.52 14.74
C ALA A 36 25.82 -45.92 15.98
N GLY A 37 24.51 -45.66 15.90
CA GLY A 37 23.53 -46.43 16.67
C GLY A 37 22.12 -45.85 16.77
N THR A 38 21.28 -46.16 15.78
CA THR A 38 19.86 -46.58 15.88
C THR A 38 18.77 -45.69 16.52
N ASP A 39 17.78 -45.42 15.67
CA ASP A 39 16.35 -45.12 15.87
C ASP A 39 15.65 -46.05 16.90
N PRO A 40 14.58 -45.59 17.60
CA PRO A 40 13.24 -45.89 17.10
C PRO A 40 12.18 -44.78 17.27
N SER A 41 11.45 -44.53 16.17
CA SER A 41 9.99 -44.54 16.02
C SER A 41 9.13 -44.01 17.19
N THR A 42 8.39 -42.92 16.94
CA THR A 42 6.99 -42.79 17.41
C THR A 42 6.11 -42.09 16.38
N THR A 43 5.06 -42.81 16.01
CA THR A 43 3.93 -42.48 15.14
C THR A 43 2.85 -41.73 15.93
N ALA A 44 2.26 -40.68 15.38
CA ALA A 44 0.89 -40.23 15.67
C ALA A 44 0.43 -39.32 14.51
N ASP A 45 -0.28 -39.86 13.52
CA ASP A 45 -1.74 -40.04 13.40
C ASP A 45 -2.45 -38.81 12.79
N SER A 46 -2.71 -38.94 11.49
CA SER A 46 -3.55 -38.05 10.69
C SER A 46 -5.02 -38.44 10.87
N THR A 47 -5.82 -37.54 11.42
CA THR A 47 -7.28 -37.65 11.37
C THR A 47 -7.83 -36.88 10.17
N THR A 48 -8.16 -37.66 9.14
CA THR A 48 -8.98 -37.28 8.00
C THR A 48 -10.42 -37.06 8.45
N THR A 49 -10.99 -35.87 8.22
CA THR A 49 -12.44 -35.66 8.35
C THR A 49 -13.02 -35.33 6.98
N THR A 50 -13.69 -36.33 6.41
CA THR A 50 -14.46 -36.27 5.17
C THR A 50 -15.79 -35.57 5.43
N GLY A 51 -16.00 -34.40 4.84
CA GLY A 51 -17.27 -33.68 4.81
C GLY A 51 -17.88 -33.70 3.41
N THR A 52 -18.77 -34.66 3.18
CA THR A 52 -19.63 -34.78 2.00
C THR A 52 -20.55 -33.56 1.87
N SER A 53 -20.56 -32.92 0.69
CA SER A 53 -21.71 -32.12 0.27
C SER A 53 -22.07 -32.42 -1.19
N THR A 54 -23.34 -32.72 -1.35
CA THR A 54 -24.08 -33.25 -2.49
C THR A 54 -24.10 -32.30 -3.69
N GLY A 55 -23.86 -32.87 -4.87
CA GLY A 55 -24.11 -32.22 -6.15
C GLY A 55 -25.60 -31.99 -6.42
N ALA A 56 -25.88 -30.85 -7.04
CA ALA A 56 -27.14 -30.58 -7.72
C ALA A 56 -26.85 -30.19 -9.18
N THR A 57 -27.55 -30.91 -10.05
CA THR A 57 -27.63 -30.93 -11.51
C THR A 57 -27.88 -29.56 -12.16
N PRO A 58 -27.24 -29.22 -13.30
CA PRO A 58 -27.75 -28.19 -14.19
C PRO A 58 -28.72 -28.81 -15.20
N THR A 59 -30.00 -28.50 -15.07
CA THR A 59 -31.00 -28.75 -16.14
C THR A 59 -31.02 -27.57 -17.10
N THR A 60 -30.61 -27.85 -18.33
CA THR A 60 -30.94 -27.12 -19.55
C THR A 60 -32.46 -27.11 -19.76
N SER A 61 -33.01 -25.97 -20.16
CA SER A 61 -34.30 -25.92 -20.86
C SER A 61 -34.31 -24.73 -21.81
N ASP A 62 -34.25 -25.09 -23.09
CA ASP A 62 -34.67 -24.27 -24.22
C ASP A 62 -36.16 -23.92 -24.10
N GLY A 63 -36.50 -22.70 -24.49
CA GLY A 63 -37.87 -22.22 -24.48
C GLY A 63 -38.06 -21.01 -25.39
N THR A 64 -38.00 -21.25 -26.70
CA THR A 64 -38.39 -20.31 -27.75
C THR A 64 -39.91 -20.13 -27.77
N THR A 65 -40.42 -18.91 -27.60
CA THR A 65 -41.77 -18.54 -28.07
C THR A 65 -41.81 -17.14 -28.64
N THR A 66 -42.03 -17.10 -29.94
CA THR A 66 -42.49 -15.98 -30.76
C THR A 66 -43.88 -15.51 -30.31
N GLY A 67 -44.10 -14.20 -30.22
CA GLY A 67 -45.40 -13.60 -29.95
C GLY A 67 -45.41 -12.10 -30.19
N ASP A 68 -45.64 -11.72 -31.45
CA ASP A 68 -45.94 -10.37 -31.93
C ASP A 68 -47.33 -9.92 -31.44
N SER A 69 -47.49 -8.66 -31.01
CA SER A 69 -48.69 -7.84 -31.23
C SER A 69 -48.59 -6.43 -30.60
N THR A 70 -48.47 -5.46 -31.49
CA THR A 70 -48.94 -4.07 -31.44
C THR A 70 -50.24 -3.86 -30.64
N SER A 71 -50.30 -2.86 -29.73
CA SER A 71 -51.40 -1.86 -29.60
C SER A 71 -51.25 -0.90 -28.39
N THR A 72 -50.98 0.36 -28.71
CA THR A 72 -51.70 1.60 -28.34
C THR A 72 -52.48 1.70 -27.01
N SER A 73 -52.10 2.74 -26.23
CA SER A 73 -52.88 3.63 -25.34
C SER A 73 -53.78 3.05 -24.24
N THR A 74 -53.56 3.41 -22.98
CA THR A 74 -54.25 4.52 -22.27
C THR A 74 -53.90 4.57 -20.77
N THR A 75 -53.88 5.80 -20.28
CA THR A 75 -53.86 6.30 -18.90
C THR A 75 -54.60 5.44 -17.87
N THR A 76 -54.00 5.20 -16.70
CA THR A 76 -54.77 5.01 -15.45
C THR A 76 -53.98 5.55 -14.26
N THR A 77 -54.51 6.64 -13.72
CA THR A 77 -54.27 7.20 -12.40
C THR A 77 -54.58 6.18 -11.31
N GLY A 78 -53.65 5.94 -10.40
CA GLY A 78 -53.86 5.11 -9.21
C GLY A 78 -53.03 5.61 -8.05
N SER A 79 -53.62 6.51 -7.25
CA SER A 79 -53.12 6.88 -5.93
C SER A 79 -53.15 5.68 -5.00
N THR A 80 -52.01 5.32 -4.42
CA THR A 80 -51.94 4.60 -3.15
C THR A 80 -51.02 5.40 -2.24
N THR A 81 -51.67 6.12 -1.32
CA THR A 81 -51.06 6.86 -0.21
C THR A 81 -50.71 5.83 0.86
N ASP A 82 -49.46 5.36 0.84
CA ASP A 82 -48.85 4.72 1.99
C ASP A 82 -47.80 5.69 2.54
N GLU A 83 -48.15 6.34 3.65
CA GLU A 83 -47.23 7.07 4.52
C GLU A 83 -46.25 6.08 5.16
N PRO A 84 -44.94 6.29 5.01
CA PRO A 84 -44.00 6.11 6.09
C PRO A 84 -43.79 7.46 6.77
N THR A 85 -44.24 7.55 8.01
CA THR A 85 -43.85 8.56 8.98
C THR A 85 -42.33 8.57 9.14
N GLY A 86 -41.65 9.57 8.58
CA GLY A 86 -40.19 9.70 8.69
C GLY A 86 -39.63 10.97 8.03
N THR A 87 -39.73 12.08 8.76
CA THR A 87 -38.94 13.33 8.67
C THR A 87 -38.85 14.04 7.29
N THR A 88 -39.53 15.18 7.21
CA THR A 88 -39.54 16.16 6.12
C THR A 88 -38.21 16.91 5.96
N GLY A 89 -37.29 16.37 5.14
CA GLY A 89 -36.36 17.16 4.34
C GLY A 89 -36.80 17.14 2.86
N PRO A 90 -36.43 18.14 2.02
CA PRO A 90 -36.62 18.01 0.58
C PRO A 90 -35.93 16.73 0.10
N ILE A 91 -36.66 15.91 -0.67
CA ILE A 91 -36.08 14.77 -1.39
C ILE A 91 -35.14 15.39 -2.42
N CYS A 92 -33.86 15.42 -2.10
CA CYS A 92 -32.81 15.83 -3.01
C CYS A 92 -32.32 14.62 -3.79
N ASP A 93 -31.71 14.90 -4.94
CA ASP A 93 -31.14 13.85 -5.77
C ASP A 93 -29.93 13.22 -5.04
N PRO A 94 -29.73 11.88 -5.13
CA PRO A 94 -28.55 11.23 -4.58
C PRO A 94 -27.26 11.93 -5.01
N GLY A 95 -26.30 12.02 -4.09
CA GLY A 95 -25.04 12.72 -4.30
C GLY A 95 -25.06 14.21 -3.92
N GLN A 96 -26.21 14.83 -3.69
CA GLN A 96 -26.27 16.26 -3.30
C GLN A 96 -26.03 16.51 -1.81
N ALA A 97 -25.70 17.75 -1.44
CA ALA A 97 -25.44 18.13 -0.05
C ALA A 97 -26.63 17.81 0.89
N ASN A 98 -26.32 17.09 1.97
CA ASN A 98 -27.24 16.53 2.96
C ASN A 98 -28.22 15.47 2.41
N CYS A 99 -27.81 14.76 1.36
CA CYS A 99 -28.60 13.73 0.69
C CYS A 99 -27.89 12.38 0.75
N VAL A 100 -28.60 11.30 0.45
CA VAL A 100 -27.99 9.98 0.34
C VAL A 100 -26.91 9.98 -0.73
N CYS A 101 -25.81 9.29 -0.50
CA CYS A 101 -24.75 9.13 -1.50
C CYS A 101 -25.27 8.40 -2.75
N ASP A 102 -24.68 8.69 -3.91
CA ASP A 102 -24.90 7.92 -5.14
C ASP A 102 -23.92 6.75 -5.18
N GLY A 103 -24.28 5.66 -4.48
CA GLY A 103 -23.32 4.63 -4.10
C GLY A 103 -22.45 5.13 -2.96
N ASP A 104 -21.17 5.35 -3.23
CA ASP A 104 -20.18 5.94 -2.30
C ASP A 104 -19.69 7.32 -2.77
N ALA A 105 -20.33 7.88 -3.81
CA ALA A 105 -19.95 9.15 -4.42
C ALA A 105 -20.91 10.28 -4.04
N CYS A 106 -20.36 11.48 -3.95
CA CYS A 106 -21.09 12.73 -3.80
C CYS A 106 -20.68 13.71 -4.90
N ALA A 107 -21.55 14.69 -5.16
CA ALA A 107 -21.30 15.73 -6.16
C ALA A 107 -20.39 16.83 -5.58
N ASP A 108 -19.63 17.49 -6.44
CA ASP A 108 -18.72 18.59 -6.08
C ASP A 108 -17.73 18.17 -4.97
N ASP A 109 -17.43 19.07 -4.02
CA ASP A 109 -16.47 18.87 -2.91
C ASP A 109 -17.15 18.26 -1.66
N LEU A 110 -18.05 17.30 -1.89
CA LEU A 110 -18.78 16.62 -0.84
C LEU A 110 -18.22 15.22 -0.64
N GLU A 111 -18.23 14.76 0.60
CA GLU A 111 -17.79 13.43 1.00
C GLU A 111 -18.98 12.58 1.45
N CYS A 112 -18.95 11.30 1.09
CA CYS A 112 -19.95 10.34 1.55
C CYS A 112 -19.61 9.86 2.97
N VAL A 113 -20.17 10.51 3.98
CA VAL A 113 -19.97 10.14 5.38
C VAL A 113 -21.25 9.52 5.92
N ASP A 114 -21.17 8.29 6.41
CA ASP A 114 -22.32 7.51 6.93
C ASP A 114 -23.52 7.46 5.95
N GLY A 115 -23.24 7.39 4.66
CA GLY A 115 -24.24 7.32 3.60
C GLY A 115 -24.93 8.66 3.30
N ILE A 116 -24.41 9.77 3.81
CA ILE A 116 -24.89 11.12 3.55
C ILE A 116 -23.75 11.99 3.00
N CYS A 117 -24.04 12.74 1.93
CA CYS A 117 -23.10 13.69 1.37
C CYS A 117 -23.00 14.95 2.23
N VAL A 118 -21.86 15.15 2.85
CA VAL A 118 -21.55 16.33 3.69
C VAL A 118 -20.39 17.11 3.07
N PRO A 119 -20.27 18.42 3.33
CA PRO A 119 -19.07 19.15 2.94
C PRO A 119 -17.83 18.48 3.52
N ALA A 120 -16.80 18.32 2.68
CA ALA A 120 -15.46 17.95 3.12
C ALA A 120 -14.99 18.86 4.26
N VAL A 121 -14.24 18.31 5.22
CA VAL A 121 -13.64 19.15 6.27
C VAL A 121 -12.46 19.89 5.65
N ALA A 122 -12.67 21.16 5.28
CA ALA A 122 -11.60 21.97 4.73
C ALA A 122 -10.54 22.26 5.81
N CYS A 123 -9.33 21.75 5.63
CA CYS A 123 -8.19 21.96 6.51
C CYS A 123 -7.17 22.89 5.88
N ASP A 124 -6.71 23.89 6.62
CA ASP A 124 -5.63 24.76 6.17
C ASP A 124 -4.33 23.96 6.08
N GLY A 125 -3.64 24.04 4.94
CA GLY A 125 -2.34 23.37 4.75
C GLY A 125 -2.41 21.98 4.10
N ASP A 126 -3.61 21.48 3.84
CA ASP A 126 -3.84 20.36 2.96
C ASP A 126 -3.62 20.79 1.49
N LEU A 127 -2.39 20.63 1.00
CA LEU A 127 -1.93 21.12 -0.31
C LEU A 127 -1.41 19.99 -1.22
N GLY A 128 -1.39 18.75 -0.73
CA GLY A 128 -0.87 17.57 -1.43
C GLY A 128 -1.85 16.96 -2.43
N GLU A 129 -3.12 17.30 -2.32
CA GLU A 129 -4.20 16.61 -3.01
C GLU A 129 -4.24 16.82 -4.55
N PRO A 130 -4.66 15.79 -5.33
CA PRO A 130 -5.17 14.51 -4.87
C PRO A 130 -4.06 13.49 -4.56
N ASP A 131 -3.97 12.98 -3.33
CA ASP A 131 -3.05 11.90 -2.93
C ASP A 131 -3.71 10.77 -2.12
N ASP A 132 -5.05 10.77 -2.06
CA ASP A 132 -5.95 9.69 -1.57
C ASP A 132 -5.65 8.25 -2.04
N THR A 133 -4.86 8.08 -3.10
CA THR A 133 -4.65 6.78 -3.74
C THR A 133 -3.19 6.49 -4.02
N GLU A 134 -2.82 5.20 -3.95
CA GLU A 134 -1.47 4.71 -4.28
C GLU A 134 -0.98 5.17 -5.66
N ALA A 135 -1.88 5.35 -6.64
CA ALA A 135 -1.53 5.79 -7.99
C ALA A 135 -1.22 7.29 -8.10
N ASN A 136 -1.70 8.08 -7.14
CA ASN A 136 -1.46 9.53 -7.06
C ASN A 136 -0.49 9.89 -5.94
N ALA A 137 0.21 8.91 -5.37
CA ALA A 137 1.14 9.13 -4.26
C ALA A 137 2.13 10.25 -4.57
N GLN A 138 2.36 11.14 -3.59
CA GLN A 138 3.32 12.21 -3.70
C GLN A 138 4.75 11.64 -3.71
N ASP A 139 5.49 11.93 -4.78
CA ASP A 139 6.88 11.51 -4.93
C ASP A 139 7.83 12.41 -4.13
N LEU A 140 8.55 11.79 -3.18
CA LEU A 140 9.54 12.42 -2.33
C LEU A 140 10.97 12.32 -2.90
N GLY A 141 11.14 11.63 -4.03
CA GLY A 141 12.43 11.46 -4.70
C GLY A 141 13.21 10.22 -4.24
N GLU A 142 14.53 10.34 -4.26
CA GLU A 142 15.47 9.24 -3.99
C GLU A 142 16.14 9.41 -2.61
N ILE A 143 16.35 8.30 -1.90
CA ILE A 143 17.07 8.22 -0.63
C ILE A 143 18.13 7.12 -0.74
N THR A 144 19.37 7.43 -0.37
CA THR A 144 20.44 6.42 -0.30
C THR A 144 20.79 6.12 1.16
N ASP A 145 21.34 4.94 1.40
CA ASP A 145 21.76 4.45 2.71
C ASP A 145 23.22 4.82 3.11
N ASP A 146 23.88 5.71 2.35
CA ASP A 146 25.27 6.17 2.59
C ASP A 146 25.36 7.62 3.09
N ASP A 147 24.28 8.41 3.05
CA ASP A 147 24.37 9.87 3.24
C ASP A 147 23.54 10.47 4.39
N ASP A 148 23.03 9.65 5.31
CA ASP A 148 22.11 10.06 6.40
C ASP A 148 20.95 10.93 5.85
N ILE A 149 20.61 10.81 4.55
CA ILE A 149 19.60 11.64 3.92
C ILE A 149 18.23 11.22 4.47
N THR A 150 17.48 12.25 4.84
CA THR A 150 16.08 12.10 5.19
C THR A 150 15.27 12.99 4.26
N VAL A 151 14.17 12.46 3.76
CA VAL A 151 13.15 13.26 3.09
C VAL A 151 12.03 13.53 4.07
N MET A 152 11.47 14.74 3.98
CA MET A 152 10.41 15.19 4.87
C MET A 152 9.22 15.64 4.05
N ALA A 153 8.03 15.32 4.56
CA ALA A 153 6.77 15.86 4.08
C ALA A 153 5.94 16.35 5.26
N GLU A 154 5.17 17.41 5.04
CA GLU A 154 4.16 17.92 5.95
C GLU A 154 2.81 17.75 5.25
N GLY A 155 1.81 17.31 5.98
CA GLY A 155 0.46 17.08 5.46
C GLY A 155 -0.59 17.20 6.54
N VAL A 156 -1.86 17.15 6.13
CA VAL A 156 -3.01 17.30 7.03
C VAL A 156 -4.09 16.32 6.60
N LEU A 157 -4.42 15.35 7.46
CA LEU A 157 -5.59 14.52 7.21
C LEU A 157 -6.86 15.34 7.52
N SER A 158 -7.67 15.54 6.50
CA SER A 158 -8.94 16.25 6.44
C SER A 158 -10.15 15.45 6.91
N GLY A 159 -9.97 14.33 7.60
CA GLY A 159 -11.07 13.63 8.27
C GLY A 159 -10.85 12.13 8.41
N ALA A 160 -11.81 11.41 8.99
CA ALA A 160 -11.66 9.96 9.25
C ALA A 160 -11.52 9.12 7.98
N GLY A 161 -11.98 9.65 6.84
CA GLY A 161 -11.90 9.03 5.52
C GLY A 161 -10.61 9.34 4.75
N ASP A 162 -9.82 10.33 5.19
CA ASP A 162 -8.69 10.85 4.43
C ASP A 162 -7.46 9.92 4.47
N VAL A 163 -6.71 9.88 3.36
CA VAL A 163 -5.63 8.93 3.09
C VAL A 163 -4.50 9.54 2.25
N ASP A 164 -3.48 10.06 2.91
CA ASP A 164 -2.31 10.59 2.19
C ASP A 164 -1.35 9.46 1.79
N TRP A 165 -1.00 9.41 0.51
CA TRP A 165 0.00 8.49 -0.03
C TRP A 165 1.28 9.22 -0.45
N TYR A 166 2.41 8.62 -0.10
CA TYR A 166 3.74 9.05 -0.52
C TYR A 166 4.51 7.92 -1.16
N THR A 167 5.48 8.26 -2.01
CA THR A 167 6.41 7.30 -2.60
C THR A 167 7.82 7.86 -2.59
N TYR A 168 8.81 6.99 -2.45
CA TYR A 168 10.23 7.33 -2.64
C TYR A 168 11.01 6.11 -3.12
N HIS A 169 12.11 6.35 -3.82
CA HIS A 169 13.01 5.30 -4.31
C HIS A 169 14.21 5.18 -3.36
N ALA A 170 14.35 4.01 -2.75
CA ALA A 170 15.37 3.70 -1.77
C ALA A 170 16.49 2.91 -2.48
N LEU A 171 17.68 3.51 -2.55
CA LEU A 171 18.83 2.94 -3.26
C LEU A 171 19.79 2.26 -2.27
N ASP A 172 20.21 1.04 -2.61
CA ASP A 172 21.19 0.28 -1.84
C ASP A 172 22.62 0.63 -2.29
N THR A 173 23.43 1.12 -1.36
CA THR A 173 24.84 1.40 -1.59
C THR A 173 25.67 0.21 -1.15
N PHE A 174 26.50 -0.30 -2.06
CA PHE A 174 27.32 -1.47 -1.77
C PHE A 174 28.11 -1.36 -0.45
N GLY A 175 27.83 -2.26 0.48
CA GLY A 175 28.49 -2.33 1.79
C GLY A 175 27.72 -1.64 2.93
N HIS A 176 26.56 -1.06 2.60
CA HIS A 176 25.60 -0.51 3.55
C HIS A 176 24.43 -1.51 3.71
N VAL A 177 23.53 -1.21 4.63
CA VAL A 177 22.35 -2.03 4.89
C VAL A 177 21.16 -1.09 4.74
N ALA A 178 20.33 -1.36 3.73
CA ALA A 178 19.07 -0.65 3.56
C ALA A 178 18.14 -0.93 4.76
N GLU A 179 17.71 0.13 5.44
CA GLU A 179 16.86 0.12 6.61
C GLU A 179 15.70 1.11 6.42
N PRO A 180 14.79 0.84 5.46
CA PRO A 180 13.70 1.76 5.13
C PRO A 180 12.85 2.02 6.37
N THR A 181 12.90 3.27 6.81
CA THR A 181 12.39 3.73 8.10
C THR A 181 11.39 4.83 7.86
N VAL A 182 10.23 4.69 8.51
CA VAL A 182 9.19 5.71 8.51
C VAL A 182 9.01 6.25 9.92
N LYS A 183 8.93 7.57 10.04
CA LYS A 183 8.59 8.28 11.27
C LYS A 183 7.57 9.36 10.99
N VAL A 184 6.42 9.28 11.64
CA VAL A 184 5.34 10.26 11.59
C VAL A 184 5.18 10.89 12.97
N THR A 185 5.16 12.21 13.03
CA THR A 185 4.71 12.95 14.21
C THR A 185 3.42 13.65 13.86
N SER A 186 2.36 13.42 14.62
CA SER A 186 1.02 13.91 14.31
C SER A 186 0.34 14.54 15.53
N SER A 187 -0.63 15.43 15.29
CA SER A 187 -1.43 16.06 16.35
C SER A 187 -2.42 15.11 17.01
N ALA A 188 -2.78 14.01 16.34
CA ALA A 188 -3.65 12.94 16.82
C ALA A 188 -3.10 11.54 16.45
N THR A 189 -3.76 10.47 16.89
CA THR A 189 -3.34 9.11 16.52
C THR A 189 -3.70 8.83 15.07
N VAL A 190 -2.70 8.40 14.30
CA VAL A 190 -2.85 7.95 12.90
C VAL A 190 -2.28 6.54 12.76
N ARG A 191 -2.66 5.84 11.70
CA ARG A 191 -2.00 4.60 11.30
C ARG A 191 -1.05 4.92 10.15
N VAL A 192 0.15 4.35 10.23
CA VAL A 192 1.16 4.45 9.18
C VAL A 192 1.38 3.07 8.59
N CYS A 193 1.35 2.96 7.27
CA CYS A 193 1.71 1.76 6.53
C CYS A 193 2.89 2.06 5.61
N GLN A 194 3.85 1.15 5.57
CA GLN A 194 4.98 1.19 4.65
C GLN A 194 4.92 -0.07 3.79
N PHE A 195 4.84 0.08 2.47
CA PHE A 195 4.84 -1.01 1.50
C PHE A 195 6.11 -0.93 0.67
N ILE A 196 6.69 -2.09 0.39
CA ILE A 196 7.97 -2.20 -0.29
C ILE A 196 7.76 -2.99 -1.58
N GLU A 197 8.43 -2.54 -2.63
CA GLU A 197 8.59 -3.27 -3.86
C GLU A 197 10.06 -3.22 -4.28
N CYS A 198 10.67 -4.38 -4.44
CA CYS A 198 11.98 -4.49 -5.07
C CYS A 198 11.92 -4.08 -6.54
N ASP A 199 12.88 -3.26 -6.97
CA ASP A 199 13.04 -2.86 -8.38
C ASP A 199 13.17 -4.08 -9.29
N GLN A 200 13.91 -5.10 -8.82
CA GLN A 200 14.01 -6.39 -9.47
C GLN A 200 12.97 -7.37 -8.90
N GLY A 201 12.07 -7.80 -9.79
CA GLY A 201 11.02 -8.78 -9.45
C GLY A 201 9.70 -8.16 -9.01
N GLY A 202 9.67 -6.86 -8.71
CA GLY A 202 8.47 -6.13 -8.32
C GLY A 202 7.84 -6.69 -7.05
N ALA A 203 6.56 -6.37 -6.83
CA ALA A 203 5.83 -6.79 -5.64
C ALA A 203 5.86 -8.32 -5.41
N VAL A 204 5.91 -9.13 -6.47
CA VAL A 204 5.94 -10.60 -6.39
C VAL A 204 7.31 -11.13 -5.94
N GLY A 205 8.39 -10.43 -6.30
CA GLY A 205 9.76 -10.76 -5.90
C GLY A 205 10.19 -10.16 -4.57
N THR A 206 9.26 -9.52 -3.85
CA THR A 206 9.50 -8.86 -2.57
C THR A 206 8.97 -9.71 -1.43
N GLU A 207 9.86 -10.11 -0.53
CA GLU A 207 9.49 -10.77 0.73
C GLU A 207 9.82 -9.83 1.89
N ILE A 208 8.94 -9.71 2.89
CA ILE A 208 9.19 -8.89 4.08
C ILE A 208 8.75 -9.62 5.35
N THR A 209 9.44 -9.32 6.45
CA THR A 209 9.01 -9.64 7.82
C THR A 209 8.74 -8.34 8.55
N CYS A 210 7.52 -8.20 9.07
CA CYS A 210 7.13 -7.01 9.81
C CYS A 210 7.74 -6.98 11.22
N PRO A 211 8.30 -5.84 11.66
CA PRO A 211 8.86 -5.70 13.00
C PRO A 211 7.79 -5.80 14.08
N GLU A 212 8.22 -6.08 15.32
CA GLU A 212 7.31 -6.16 16.47
C GLU A 212 6.50 -4.85 16.63
N GLY A 213 5.21 -4.98 16.95
CA GLY A 213 4.30 -3.84 17.07
C GLY A 213 3.68 -3.37 15.75
N THR A 214 4.03 -4.00 14.62
CA THR A 214 3.38 -3.79 13.32
C THR A 214 2.64 -5.04 12.85
N GLN A 215 1.83 -4.90 11.81
CA GLN A 215 1.04 -5.98 11.21
C GLN A 215 1.29 -6.01 9.71
N THR A 216 1.42 -7.21 9.15
CA THR A 216 1.50 -7.39 7.69
C THR A 216 0.25 -6.86 7.01
N ALA A 217 0.46 -6.17 5.88
CA ALA A 217 -0.57 -5.62 5.03
C ALA A 217 -0.21 -5.76 3.55
N LEU A 218 -1.21 -5.56 2.69
CA LEU A 218 -1.03 -5.42 1.25
C LEU A 218 -1.59 -4.07 0.80
N SER A 219 -0.90 -3.42 -0.13
CA SER A 219 -1.40 -2.22 -0.81
C SER A 219 -2.51 -2.56 -1.80
N GLY A 220 -3.11 -1.54 -2.43
CA GLY A 220 -4.12 -1.74 -3.48
C GLY A 220 -3.54 -2.45 -4.71
N ALA A 221 -2.26 -2.20 -5.00
CA ALA A 221 -1.49 -2.90 -6.03
C ALA A 221 -0.79 -4.18 -5.53
N LEU A 222 -1.21 -4.73 -4.39
CA LEU A 222 -0.70 -5.98 -3.80
C LEU A 222 0.78 -5.93 -3.38
N ARG A 223 1.33 -4.76 -3.06
CA ARG A 223 2.67 -4.66 -2.49
C ARG A 223 2.68 -5.13 -1.04
N PRO A 224 3.62 -6.01 -0.63
CA PRO A 224 3.77 -6.37 0.76
C PRO A 224 4.21 -5.16 1.59
N GLY A 225 3.64 -5.03 2.79
CA GLY A 225 4.00 -3.96 3.70
C GLY A 225 3.68 -4.24 5.16
N CYS A 226 4.04 -3.29 6.00
CA CYS A 226 3.79 -3.31 7.43
C CYS A 226 3.01 -2.07 7.83
N CYS A 227 1.95 -2.25 8.60
CA CYS A 227 1.16 -1.18 9.18
C CYS A 227 1.34 -1.16 10.70
N GLY A 228 1.56 0.00 11.28
CA GLY A 228 1.75 0.15 12.70
C GLY A 228 1.47 1.56 13.20
N GLY A 229 2.05 1.87 14.35
CA GLY A 229 2.05 3.22 14.89
C GLY A 229 3.00 4.16 14.15
N ALA A 230 3.24 5.30 14.76
CA ALA A 230 3.99 6.43 14.22
C ALA A 230 5.44 6.16 13.78
N THR A 231 6.11 5.08 14.19
CA THR A 231 7.53 4.86 13.82
C THR A 231 7.88 3.38 13.77
N PHE A 232 8.51 2.95 12.68
CA PHE A 232 9.09 1.61 12.55
C PHE A 232 10.05 1.53 11.35
N THR A 233 10.88 0.49 11.35
CA THR A 233 11.87 0.18 10.31
C THR A 233 11.61 -1.23 9.79
N VAL A 234 11.61 -1.41 8.47
CA VAL A 234 11.48 -2.74 7.84
C VAL A 234 12.87 -3.20 7.40
N SER A 235 13.63 -3.80 8.33
CA SER A 235 15.02 -4.24 8.09
C SER A 235 15.14 -5.68 7.60
N ASP A 236 14.05 -6.47 7.65
CA ASP A 236 14.03 -7.87 7.22
C ASP A 236 13.17 -7.96 5.96
N PHE A 237 13.79 -7.67 4.82
CA PHE A 237 13.22 -7.85 3.50
C PHE A 237 14.22 -8.56 2.59
N ASN A 238 13.71 -9.11 1.49
CA ASN A 238 14.53 -9.84 0.53
C ASN A 238 14.02 -9.56 -0.89
N CYS A 239 14.94 -9.16 -1.76
CA CYS A 239 14.67 -8.91 -3.17
C CYS A 239 15.14 -10.07 -4.04
N SER A 240 14.29 -10.48 -4.98
CA SER A 240 14.71 -11.44 -6.00
C SER A 240 15.71 -10.76 -6.95
N GLY A 241 16.98 -11.12 -6.86
CA GLY A 241 17.99 -10.57 -7.78
C GLY A 241 19.33 -10.34 -7.12
N SER A 242 20.03 -9.31 -7.60
CA SER A 242 21.33 -8.88 -7.09
C SER A 242 21.36 -7.43 -6.63
N SER A 243 20.22 -6.74 -6.68
CA SER A 243 20.06 -5.38 -6.18
C SER A 243 18.91 -5.41 -5.17
N ASP A 244 19.14 -4.71 -4.07
CA ASP A 244 18.18 -4.52 -2.99
C ASP A 244 17.56 -3.12 -3.07
N ASP A 245 17.57 -2.50 -4.26
CA ASP A 245 16.90 -1.22 -4.52
C ASP A 245 15.38 -1.39 -4.45
N LEU A 246 14.71 -0.43 -3.80
CA LEU A 246 13.29 -0.52 -3.45
C LEU A 246 12.52 0.71 -3.90
N GLN A 247 11.35 0.50 -4.50
CA GLN A 247 10.29 1.49 -4.46
C GLN A 247 9.49 1.33 -3.16
N VAL A 248 9.48 2.38 -2.33
CA VAL A 248 8.75 2.40 -1.06
C VAL A 248 7.53 3.31 -1.17
N TYR A 249 6.40 2.82 -0.67
CA TYR A 249 5.13 3.55 -0.57
C TYR A 249 4.76 3.71 0.89
N VAL A 250 4.40 4.93 1.30
CA VAL A 250 3.91 5.22 2.64
C VAL A 250 2.46 5.65 2.53
N ARG A 251 1.60 5.09 3.38
CA ARG A 251 0.21 5.52 3.55
C ARG A 251 -0.02 5.96 4.98
N ILE A 252 -0.60 7.14 5.16
CA ILE A 252 -1.00 7.67 6.46
C ILE A 252 -2.53 7.75 6.44
N ASP A 253 -3.20 7.10 7.39
CA ASP A 253 -4.66 7.03 7.38
C ASP A 253 -5.27 6.85 8.77
N LYS A 254 -6.60 6.72 8.80
CA LYS A 254 -7.42 6.41 9.97
C LYS A 254 -7.17 7.37 11.15
N PRO A 255 -7.32 8.69 10.96
CA PRO A 255 -7.46 9.55 12.12
C PRO A 255 -8.73 9.14 12.89
N THR A 256 -8.71 9.33 14.21
CA THR A 256 -9.76 8.80 15.08
C THR A 256 -11.10 9.53 14.97
N GLN A 257 -11.12 10.70 14.34
CA GLN A 257 -12.25 11.62 14.25
C GLN A 257 -12.19 12.41 12.94
N ASP A 258 -13.31 13.01 12.54
CA ASP A 258 -13.38 14.00 11.47
C ASP A 258 -12.82 15.35 11.97
N GLU A 259 -11.50 15.42 12.06
CA GLU A 259 -10.75 16.61 12.47
C GLU A 259 -9.49 16.76 11.62
N CYS A 260 -9.00 17.99 11.48
CA CYS A 260 -7.73 18.25 10.80
C CYS A 260 -6.56 17.69 11.63
N VAL A 261 -5.93 16.63 11.14
CA VAL A 261 -4.75 16.02 11.79
C VAL A 261 -3.49 16.40 11.03
N GLU A 262 -2.85 17.48 11.48
CA GLU A 262 -1.51 17.85 11.02
C GLU A 262 -0.49 16.78 11.36
N TYR A 263 0.41 16.47 10.42
CA TYR A 263 1.53 15.59 10.65
C TYR A 263 2.80 15.99 9.89
N SER A 264 3.92 15.44 10.37
CA SER A 264 5.23 15.51 9.71
C SER A 264 5.74 14.08 9.51
N LEU A 265 5.95 13.72 8.25
CA LEU A 265 6.55 12.49 7.79
C LEU A 265 8.06 12.70 7.62
N VAL A 266 8.84 11.76 8.13
CA VAL A 266 10.28 11.62 7.87
C VAL A 266 10.52 10.22 7.37
N SER A 267 11.14 10.10 6.20
CA SER A 267 11.57 8.84 5.61
C SER A 267 13.10 8.79 5.49
N HIS A 268 13.66 7.61 5.69
CA HIS A 268 15.09 7.31 5.63
C HIS A 268 15.26 5.91 5.00
N ASN A 269 16.39 5.67 4.33
CA ASN A 269 16.80 4.35 3.88
C ASN A 269 18.06 3.92 4.63
#